data_AF-A0A0D5Y8E3-F1
#
_entry.id   AF-A0A0D5Y8E3-F1
#
_cell.length_a   1.000
_cell.length_b   1.000
_cell.length_c   1.000
_cell.angle_alpha   90.00
_cell.angle_beta   90.00
_cell.angle_gamma   90.00
#
_symmetry.space_group_name_H-M   'P 1'
#
loop_
_entity.id
_entity.type
_entity.pdbx_description
1 polymer ?
#
loop_
_entity_poly.entity_id
_entity_poly.type
_entity_poly.pdbx_seq_one_letter_code
_entity_poly.pdbx_strand_id
1 'polypeptide(L)'
;MSFSDDYPLLDQGIDEAIVAEVCDRTPGYASWQQERWLSCCDDACAFHGDASRDEIEKVGADGLAERFADFGWSRGNWQNLIDSYEPGGNPAIYRFDCLHCKRIHYDLDFT
;
A
#
# COMPACT_ATOMS: atom_id res chain seq x y z
N MET A 1 -2.00 2.93 21.71
CA MET A 1 -1.81 3.48 20.35
C MET A 1 -0.72 2.64 19.73
N SER A 2 -1.06 1.85 18.71
CA SER A 2 -0.05 1.14 17.94
C SER A 2 0.45 2.14 16.90
N PHE A 3 1.73 2.43 16.96
CA PHE A 3 2.44 3.25 15.99
C PHE A 3 2.87 2.34 14.83
N SER A 4 2.96 2.87 13.61
CA SER A 4 3.39 2.08 12.45
C SER A 4 4.79 1.49 12.66
N ASP A 5 5.02 0.30 12.11
CA ASP A 5 6.28 -0.44 12.22
C ASP A 5 7.42 0.26 11.45
N ASP A 6 8.61 0.32 12.05
CA ASP A 6 9.81 0.96 11.49
C ASP A 6 10.56 0.07 10.48
N TYR A 7 10.38 -1.25 10.59
CA TYR A 7 11.13 -2.24 9.82
C TYR A 7 11.03 -2.09 8.29
N PRO A 8 9.84 -1.86 7.68
CA PRO A 8 9.73 -1.73 6.22
C PRO A 8 10.50 -0.53 5.65
N LEU A 9 10.57 0.57 6.40
CA LEU A 9 11.28 1.77 5.96
C LEU A 9 12.79 1.66 6.19
N LEU A 10 13.20 1.08 7.32
CA LEU A 10 14.60 0.81 7.62
C LEU A 10 15.23 -0.18 6.63
N ASP A 11 14.51 -1.23 6.25
CA ASP A 11 14.96 -2.20 5.22
C ASP A 11 15.17 -1.54 3.85
N GLN A 12 14.38 -0.52 3.53
CA GLN A 12 14.53 0.30 2.32
C GLN A 12 15.61 1.38 2.43
N GLY A 13 16.32 1.48 3.56
CA GLY A 13 17.39 2.45 3.78
C GLY A 13 16.93 3.89 3.96
N ILE A 14 15.68 4.10 4.37
CA ILE A 14 15.12 5.42 4.64
C ILE A 14 15.74 6.00 5.91
N ASP A 15 15.98 7.32 5.91
CA ASP A 15 16.59 8.04 7.03
C ASP A 15 15.78 7.88 8.32
N GLU A 16 16.46 7.60 9.43
CA GLU A 16 15.84 7.37 10.75
C GLU A 16 14.92 8.51 11.20
N ALA A 17 15.20 9.76 10.79
CA ALA A 17 14.32 10.90 11.10
C ALA A 17 12.97 10.83 10.37
N ILE A 18 12.95 10.29 9.15
CA ILE A 18 11.72 10.08 8.37
C ILE A 18 10.94 8.90 8.96
N VAL A 19 11.63 7.83 9.33
CA VAL A 19 11.03 6.68 10.01
C VAL A 19 10.37 7.12 11.32
N ALA A 20 11.08 7.90 12.14
CA ALA A 20 10.53 8.46 13.38
C ALA A 20 9.29 9.34 13.13
N GLU A 21 9.27 10.18 12.10
CA GLU A 21 8.09 11.00 11.76
C GLU A 21 6.88 10.13 11.42
N VAL A 22 7.06 9.04 10.64
CA VAL A 22 5.98 8.11 10.30
C VAL A 22 5.49 7.35 11.53
N CYS A 23 6.42 6.74 12.27
CA CYS A 23 6.11 5.93 13.43
C CYS A 23 5.51 6.77 14.56
N ASP A 24 6.03 7.95 14.89
CA ASP A 24 5.55 8.71 16.06
C ASP A 24 4.28 9.53 15.81
N ARG A 25 3.97 9.85 14.54
CA ARG A 25 2.89 10.80 14.22
C ARG A 25 1.77 10.23 13.37
N THR A 26 1.93 9.01 12.86
CA THR A 26 0.87 8.36 12.10
C THR A 26 0.32 7.17 12.88
N PRO A 27 -0.99 7.13 13.14
CA PRO A 27 -1.61 5.93 13.71
C PRO A 27 -1.41 4.76 12.75
N GLY A 28 -1.07 3.58 13.28
CA GLY A 28 -1.01 2.39 12.45
C GLY A 28 -2.37 2.02 11.84
N TYR A 29 -2.36 1.31 10.71
CA TYR A 29 -3.52 0.80 10.01
C TYR A 29 -3.69 -0.72 10.20
N ALA A 30 -4.90 -1.23 10.00
CA ALA A 30 -5.20 -2.64 10.22
C ALA A 30 -4.50 -3.50 9.16
N SER A 31 -3.63 -4.41 9.58
CA SER A 31 -2.96 -5.35 8.68
C SER A 31 -2.94 -6.78 9.20
N TRP A 32 -2.93 -7.77 8.31
CA TRP A 32 -3.01 -9.19 8.72
C TRP A 32 -1.70 -9.80 9.24
N GLN A 33 -0.56 -9.46 8.66
CA GLN A 33 0.74 -9.92 9.17
C GLN A 33 1.53 -8.80 9.85
N GLN A 34 1.79 -7.71 9.12
CA GLN A 34 2.50 -6.53 9.61
C GLN A 34 2.22 -5.37 8.66
N GLU A 35 2.15 -4.14 9.18
CA GLU A 35 1.95 -2.94 8.37
C GLU A 35 3.17 -2.74 7.46
N ARG A 36 2.92 -2.63 6.16
CA ARG A 36 3.96 -2.39 5.16
C ARG A 36 3.88 -0.96 4.64
N TRP A 37 4.58 -0.04 5.31
CA TRP A 37 4.69 1.32 4.82
C TRP A 37 5.54 1.39 3.55
N LEU A 38 5.00 1.99 2.48
CA LEU A 38 5.73 2.12 1.20
C LEU A 38 6.60 3.39 1.17
N SER A 39 7.79 3.28 0.57
CA SER A 39 8.71 4.40 0.35
C SER A 39 8.99 4.63 -1.14
N CYS A 40 9.30 5.88 -1.51
CA CYS A 40 9.67 6.26 -2.85
C CYS A 40 10.47 7.57 -2.83
N CYS A 41 11.48 7.68 -3.70
CA CYS A 41 12.38 8.86 -3.77
C CYS A 41 13.10 9.15 -2.44
N ASP A 42 13.57 8.09 -1.76
CA ASP A 42 14.29 8.18 -0.47
C ASP A 42 13.45 8.80 0.66
N ASP A 43 12.12 8.72 0.55
CA ASP A 43 11.17 9.24 1.54
C ASP A 43 9.98 8.29 1.73
N ALA A 44 9.26 8.43 2.84
CA ALA A 44 8.03 7.72 3.10
C ALA A 44 6.89 8.25 2.20
N CYS A 45 6.07 7.35 1.67
CA CYS A 45 4.86 7.77 0.95
C CYS A 45 3.76 8.16 1.94
N ALA A 46 2.92 9.12 1.57
CA ALA A 46 1.74 9.49 2.35
C ALA A 46 0.68 8.41 2.26
N PHE A 47 0.27 7.85 3.39
CA PHE A 47 -0.83 6.90 3.46
C PHE A 47 -2.18 7.61 3.30
N HIS A 48 -2.99 7.15 2.36
CA HIS A 48 -4.32 7.70 2.06
C HIS A 48 -5.48 6.78 2.46
N GLY A 49 -5.20 5.63 3.08
CA GLY A 49 -6.22 4.62 3.41
C GLY A 49 -6.50 3.68 2.24
N ASP A 50 -7.70 3.10 2.23
CA ASP A 50 -8.18 2.27 1.13
C ASP A 50 -8.25 3.04 -0.19
N ALA A 51 -7.77 2.42 -1.27
CA ALA A 51 -7.98 2.91 -2.61
C ALA A 51 -9.49 2.94 -2.93
N SER A 52 -9.92 3.90 -3.73
CA SER A 52 -11.31 3.90 -4.18
C SER A 52 -11.50 2.88 -5.31
N ARG A 53 -12.72 2.36 -5.43
CA ARG A 53 -13.07 1.42 -6.50
C ARG A 53 -12.76 1.97 -7.91
N ASP A 54 -13.04 3.24 -8.15
CA ASP A 54 -12.76 3.90 -9.43
C ASP A 54 -11.25 3.91 -9.76
N GLU A 55 -10.38 4.04 -8.75
CA GLU A 55 -8.94 3.96 -8.95
C GLU A 55 -8.49 2.54 -9.31
N ILE A 56 -9.02 1.55 -8.61
CA ILE A 56 -8.70 0.14 -8.86
C ILE A 56 -9.19 -0.31 -10.23
N GLU A 57 -10.38 0.13 -10.64
CA GLU A 57 -10.92 -0.10 -11.99
C GLU A 57 -10.06 0.59 -13.06
N LYS A 58 -9.55 1.81 -12.81
CA LYS A 58 -8.64 2.52 -13.73
C LYS A 58 -7.27 1.88 -13.84
N VAL A 59 -6.74 1.33 -12.75
CA VAL A 59 -5.47 0.57 -12.76
C VAL A 59 -5.64 -0.70 -13.59
N GLY A 60 -6.78 -1.37 -13.45
CA GLY A 60 -7.14 -2.56 -14.20
C GLY A 60 -6.32 -3.80 -13.80
N ALA A 61 -6.77 -4.96 -14.29
CA ALA A 61 -6.20 -6.26 -13.92
C ALA A 61 -4.71 -6.38 -14.29
N ASP A 62 -4.34 -5.88 -15.47
CA ASP A 62 -2.96 -5.95 -15.96
C ASP A 62 -2.04 -5.02 -15.14
N GLY A 63 -2.53 -3.84 -14.73
CA GLY A 63 -1.80 -2.92 -13.88
C GLY A 63 -1.62 -3.42 -12.44
N LEU A 64 -2.59 -4.16 -11.89
CA LEU A 64 -2.44 -4.84 -10.61
C LEU A 64 -1.46 -6.03 -10.74
N ALA A 65 -1.56 -6.82 -11.81
CA ALA A 65 -0.68 -7.94 -12.05
C ALA A 65 0.80 -7.54 -12.16
N GLU A 66 1.10 -6.40 -12.80
CA GLU A 66 2.47 -5.86 -12.87
C GLU A 66 2.99 -5.40 -11.50
N ARG A 67 2.13 -4.77 -10.69
CA ARG A 67 2.51 -4.25 -9.36
C ARG A 67 2.69 -5.35 -8.33
N PHE A 68 1.84 -6.37 -8.42
CA PHE A 68 1.76 -7.50 -7.49
C PHE A 68 2.21 -8.79 -8.17
N ALA A 69 3.28 -8.70 -8.99
CA ALA A 69 3.80 -9.84 -9.75
C ALA A 69 4.17 -11.04 -8.86
N ASP A 70 4.60 -10.77 -7.62
CA ASP A 70 4.96 -11.78 -6.63
C ASP A 70 3.78 -12.66 -6.18
N PHE A 71 2.54 -12.19 -6.31
CA PHE A 71 1.35 -12.98 -5.95
C PHE A 71 1.10 -14.16 -6.91
N GLY A 72 1.64 -14.10 -8.14
CA GLY A 72 1.45 -15.15 -9.14
C GLY A 72 -0.01 -15.39 -9.55
N TRP A 73 -0.91 -14.45 -9.28
CA TRP A 73 -2.32 -14.56 -9.62
C TRP A 73 -2.55 -14.44 -11.12
N SER A 74 -3.53 -15.21 -11.63
CA SER A 74 -3.93 -15.08 -13.03
C SER A 74 -4.67 -13.77 -13.28
N ARG A 75 -4.68 -13.29 -14.53
CA ARG A 75 -5.47 -12.12 -14.94
C ARG A 75 -6.95 -12.24 -14.54
N GLY A 76 -7.52 -13.45 -14.58
CA GLY A 76 -8.90 -13.69 -14.15
C GLY A 76 -9.11 -13.48 -12.64
N ASN A 77 -8.12 -13.82 -11.81
CA ASN A 77 -8.18 -13.54 -10.37
C ASN A 77 -8.12 -12.04 -10.09
N TRP A 78 -7.26 -11.31 -10.80
CA TRP A 78 -7.21 -9.84 -10.70
C TRP A 78 -8.50 -9.18 -11.16
N GLN A 79 -9.12 -9.68 -12.24
CA GLN A 79 -10.43 -9.16 -12.67
C GLN A 79 -11.51 -9.41 -11.61
N ASN A 80 -11.57 -10.62 -11.06
CA ASN A 80 -12.53 -10.93 -9.99
C ASN A 80 -12.30 -10.04 -8.76
N LEU A 81 -11.05 -9.79 -8.39
CA LEU A 81 -10.70 -8.86 -7.31
C LEU A 81 -11.30 -7.49 -7.58
N ILE A 82 -11.06 -6.91 -8.76
CA ILE A 82 -11.59 -5.59 -9.14
C ILE A 82 -13.13 -5.59 -9.09
N ASP A 83 -13.76 -6.62 -9.64
CA ASP A 83 -15.23 -6.71 -9.71
C ASP A 83 -15.88 -6.82 -8.31
N SER A 84 -15.20 -7.46 -7.36
CA SER A 84 -15.66 -7.62 -5.97
C SER A 84 -15.02 -6.62 -4.99
N TYR A 85 -14.21 -5.66 -5.47
CA TYR A 85 -13.45 -4.77 -4.59
C TYR A 85 -14.36 -3.72 -3.95
N GLU A 86 -14.27 -3.61 -2.63
CA GLU A 86 -14.91 -2.56 -1.84
C GLU A 86 -13.89 -2.00 -0.83
N PRO A 87 -13.81 -0.66 -0.64
CA PRO A 87 -12.96 -0.07 0.38
C PRO A 87 -13.29 -0.63 1.78
N GLY A 88 -12.26 -1.04 2.52
CA GLY A 88 -12.42 -1.72 3.82
C GLY A 88 -12.85 -3.20 3.71
N GLY A 89 -12.88 -3.76 2.50
CA GLY A 89 -13.08 -5.19 2.25
C GLY A 89 -11.80 -6.00 2.42
N ASN A 90 -11.89 -7.31 2.14
CA ASN A 90 -10.74 -8.20 2.06
C ASN A 90 -10.74 -8.90 0.69
N PRO A 91 -9.71 -8.71 -0.15
CA PRO A 91 -8.43 -8.01 0.14
C PRO A 91 -8.57 -6.50 0.23
N ALA A 92 -7.85 -5.89 1.17
CA ALA A 92 -7.68 -4.45 1.26
C ALA A 92 -6.59 -4.00 0.27
N ILE A 93 -6.85 -2.90 -0.44
CA ILE A 93 -5.85 -2.26 -1.29
C ILE A 93 -5.61 -0.87 -0.74
N TYR A 94 -4.42 -0.62 -0.24
CA TYR A 94 -4.05 0.65 0.38
C TYR A 94 -3.35 1.56 -0.62
N ARG A 95 -3.66 2.85 -0.56
CA ARG A 95 -3.06 3.88 -1.42
C ARG A 95 -1.96 4.64 -0.69
N PHE A 96 -0.82 4.75 -1.35
CA PHE A 96 0.35 5.49 -0.90
C PHE A 96 0.82 6.49 -1.96
N ASP A 97 0.89 7.77 -1.63
CA ASP A 97 1.31 8.81 -2.57
C ASP A 97 2.74 9.26 -2.26
N CYS A 98 3.63 9.20 -3.25
CA CYS A 98 4.96 9.76 -3.09
C CYS A 98 4.90 11.29 -2.95
N LEU A 99 5.51 11.82 -1.89
CA LEU A 99 5.53 13.25 -1.60
C LEU A 99 6.31 14.06 -2.65
N HIS A 100 7.30 13.44 -3.31
CA HIS A 100 8.19 14.07 -4.28
C HIS A 100 7.68 13.95 -5.72
N CYS A 101 7.54 12.72 -6.22
CA CYS A 101 7.21 12.49 -7.63
C CYS A 101 5.70 12.42 -7.92
N LYS A 102 4.85 12.46 -6.89
CA LYS A 102 3.38 12.35 -6.99
C LYS A 102 2.89 11.07 -7.65
N ARG A 103 3.75 10.05 -7.73
CA ARG A 103 3.35 8.71 -8.16
C ARG A 103 2.54 8.04 -7.07
N ILE A 104 1.49 7.34 -7.48
CA ILE A 104 0.65 6.54 -6.61
C ILE A 104 1.19 5.11 -6.58
N HIS A 105 1.36 4.60 -5.38
CA HIS A 105 1.75 3.24 -5.05
C HIS A 105 0.59 2.56 -4.33
N TYR A 106 0.50 1.25 -4.49
CA TYR A 106 -0.54 0.45 -3.85
C TYR A 106 0.09 -0.71 -3.10
N ASP A 107 -0.46 -1.01 -1.94
CA ASP A 107 -0.17 -2.22 -1.18
C ASP A 107 -1.44 -3.10 -1.13
N LEU A 108 -1.26 -4.42 -1.14
CA LEU A 108 -2.36 -5.39 -1.09
C LEU A 108 -2.22 -6.19 0.20
N ASP A 109 -3.25 -6.17 1.02
CA ASP A 109 -3.27 -6.89 2.29
C ASP A 109 -4.56 -7.69 2.49
N PHE A 110 -4.48 -8.77 3.27
CA PHE A 110 -5.56 -9.75 3.45
C PHE A 110 -6.05 -9.73 4.90
N THR A 111 -6.83 -8.72 5.29
CA THR A 111 -7.24 -8.44 6.67
C THR A 111 -8.11 -9.52 7.32
#